data_AF-A0A944XHG3-F1
#
_entry.id   AF-A0A944XHG3-F1
#
_cell.length_a   1.000
_cell.length_b   1.000
_cell.length_c   1.000
_cell.angle_alpha   90.00
_cell.angle_beta   90.00
_cell.angle_gamma   90.00
#
_symmetry.space_group_name_H-M   'P 1'
#
loop_
_entity.id
_entity.type
_entity.pdbx_description
1 polymer ?
#
loop_
_entity_poly.entity_id
_entity_poly.type
_entity_poly.pdbx_seq_one_letter_code
_entity_poly.pdbx_strand_id
1 'polypeptide(L)' 'MAYAANKKSKYVYTIEDIPLVPLTETSSTRFVAADGALLSFIQNPPGAVFPMHSHD' A
#
# COMPACT_ATOMS: atom_id res chain seq x y z
N MET A 1 -14.46 3.84 9.62
CA MET A 1 -13.65 2.86 10.38
C MET A 1 -12.29 2.79 9.70
N ALA A 2 -11.20 3.18 10.37
CA ALA A 2 -9.86 2.98 9.84
C ALA A 2 -9.53 1.48 9.84
N TYR A 3 -8.93 0.98 8.77
CA TYR A 3 -8.55 -0.43 8.66
C TYR A 3 -7.41 -0.77 9.62
N ALA A 4 -7.55 -1.88 10.36
CA ALA A 4 -6.48 -2.46 11.17
C ALA A 4 -5.93 -3.72 10.49
N ALA A 5 -4.66 -3.68 10.10
CA ALA A 5 -3.96 -4.82 9.53
C ALA A 5 -3.94 -5.99 10.53
N ASN A 6 -4.29 -7.19 10.08
CA ASN A 6 -4.22 -8.41 10.88
C ASN A 6 -3.61 -9.53 10.04
N LYS A 7 -2.97 -10.51 10.68
CA LYS A 7 -2.22 -11.59 10.01
C LYS A 7 -3.12 -12.62 9.30
N LYS A 8 -4.41 -12.35 9.10
CA LYS A 8 -5.30 -13.26 8.38
C LYS A 8 -5.31 -12.89 6.91
N SER A 9 -5.03 -13.85 6.06
CA SER A 9 -5.23 -13.72 4.62
C SER A 9 -6.69 -13.39 4.33
N LYS A 10 -6.92 -12.44 3.44
CA LYS A 10 -8.24 -12.09 2.92
C LYS A 10 -8.24 -12.31 1.42
N TYR A 11 -9.35 -12.86 0.92
CA TYR A 11 -9.64 -12.90 -0.50
C TYR A 11 -10.43 -11.65 -0.87
N VAL A 12 -9.99 -10.97 -1.92
CA VAL A 12 -10.62 -9.77 -2.48
C VAL A 12 -10.77 -9.96 -3.97
N TYR A 13 -11.78 -9.33 -4.58
CA TYR A 13 -12.07 -9.52 -6.00
C TYR A 13 -11.38 -8.46 -6.87
N THR A 14 -11.34 -7.21 -6.42
CA THR A 14 -10.65 -6.12 -7.13
C THR A 14 -9.58 -5.43 -6.28
N ILE A 15 -8.73 -4.62 -6.92
CA ILE A 15 -7.71 -3.83 -6.22
C ILE A 15 -8.38 -2.84 -5.25
N GLU A 16 -9.52 -2.28 -5.64
CA GLU A 16 -10.29 -1.29 -4.86
C GLU A 16 -10.82 -1.85 -3.54
N ASP A 17 -11.01 -3.17 -3.45
CA ASP A 17 -11.45 -3.87 -2.24
C ASP A 17 -10.33 -3.99 -1.18
N ILE A 18 -9.06 -3.82 -1.59
CA ILE A 18 -7.92 -3.82 -0.65
C ILE A 18 -7.90 -2.49 0.09
N PRO A 19 -7.83 -2.42 1.42
CA PRO A 19 -7.81 -1.15 2.15
C PRO A 19 -6.74 -0.17 1.63
N LEU A 20 -7.18 1.04 1.30
CA LEU A 20 -6.29 2.14 0.98
C LEU A 20 -5.75 2.75 2.28
N VAL A 21 -4.42 2.81 2.42
CA VAL A 21 -3.74 3.39 3.57
C VAL A 21 -2.78 4.49 3.12
N PRO A 22 -2.58 5.55 3.93
CA PRO A 22 -1.55 6.54 3.64
C PRO A 22 -0.15 5.91 3.56
N LEU A 23 0.64 6.30 2.56
CA LEU A 23 2.05 5.90 2.42
C LEU A 23 2.98 7.09 2.70
N THR A 24 2.62 8.27 2.17
CA THR A 24 3.24 9.57 2.50
C THR A 24 2.12 10.58 2.79
N GLU A 25 2.47 11.86 2.94
CA GLU A 25 1.47 12.93 3.05
C GLU A 25 0.57 13.05 1.81
N THR A 26 1.08 12.67 0.64
CA THR A 26 0.39 12.85 -0.64
C THR A 26 0.08 11.53 -1.36
N SER A 27 0.84 10.47 -1.08
CA SER A 27 0.64 9.15 -1.69
C SER A 27 -0.08 8.19 -0.76
N SER A 28 -0.79 7.25 -1.36
CA SER A 28 -1.49 6.19 -0.65
C SER A 28 -1.18 4.84 -1.30
N THR A 29 -1.41 3.76 -0.57
CA THR A 29 -1.10 2.42 -1.06
C THR A 29 -2.12 1.40 -0.59
N ARG A 30 -2.20 0.31 -1.36
CA ARG A 30 -2.98 -0.88 -1.05
C ARG A 30 -2.00 -2.05 -0.88
N PHE A 31 -1.76 -2.48 0.36
CA PHE A 31 -0.82 -3.55 0.67
C PHE A 31 -1.46 -4.94 0.45
N VAL A 32 -0.75 -5.79 -0.28
CA VAL A 32 -1.18 -7.16 -0.61
C VAL A 32 -0.45 -8.18 0.25
N ALA A 33 0.87 -8.06 0.35
CA ALA A 33 1.73 -8.97 1.10
C ALA A 33 2.98 -8.24 1.63
N ALA A 34 3.54 -8.74 2.72
CA ALA A 34 4.72 -8.15 3.37
C ALA A 34 5.70 -9.20 3.91
N ASP A 35 5.49 -10.49 3.64
CA ASP A 35 6.36 -11.57 4.10
C ASP A 35 7.34 -11.97 2.98
N GLY A 36 8.64 -11.74 3.20
CA GLY A 36 9.72 -11.98 2.23
C GLY A 36 9.81 -10.95 1.10
N ALA A 37 8.68 -10.46 0.58
CA ALA A 37 8.61 -9.37 -0.39
C ALA A 37 7.41 -8.47 -0.10
N LEU A 38 7.61 -7.15 -0.25
CA LEU A 38 6.52 -6.18 -0.14
C LEU A 38 5.84 -6.05 -1.50
N LEU A 39 4.56 -6.41 -1.56
CA LEU A 39 3.72 -6.24 -2.75
C LEU A 39 2.59 -5.27 -2.44
N SER A 40 2.50 -4.20 -3.23
CA SER A 40 1.47 -3.18 -3.07
C SER A 40 1.16 -2.45 -4.37
N PHE A 41 0.01 -1.76 -4.38
CA PHE A 41 -0.35 -0.80 -5.43
C PHE A 41 -0.25 0.61 -4.84
N ILE A 42 0.62 1.45 -5.39
CA ILE A 42 0.82 2.83 -4.92
C ILE A 42 0.06 3.78 -5.85
N GLN A 43 -0.75 4.66 -5.26
CA GLN A 43 -1.42 5.75 -5.96
C GLN A 43 -0.70 7.06 -5.65
N ASN A 44 -0.09 7.62 -6.70
CA ASN A 44 0.66 8.87 -6.66
C ASN A 44 -0.13 9.97 -7.37
N PRO A 45 -0.55 11.04 -6.68
CA PRO A 45 -1.10 12.20 -7.37
C PRO A 45 -0.03 12.90 -8.22
N PRO A 46 -0.43 13.73 -9.20
CA PRO A 46 0.50 14.55 -9.96
C PRO A 46 1.43 15.35 -9.03
N GLY A 47 2.74 15.27 -9.27
CA GLY A 47 3.75 15.96 -8.46
C GLY A 47 4.17 15.23 -7.17
N ALA A 48 3.71 14.00 -6.94
CA ALA A 48 4.23 13.19 -5.83
C ALA A 48 5.74 12.95 -5.99
N VAL A 49 6.48 13.20 -4.91
CA VAL A 49 7.94 13.00 -4.84
C VAL A 49 8.24 11.98 -3.76
N PHE A 50 9.12 11.05 -4.09
CA PHE A 50 9.75 10.17 -3.13
C PHE A 50 11.18 10.66 -2.91
N PRO A 51 11.66 10.79 -1.67
CA PRO A 51 13.07 11.05 -1.40
C PRO A 51 13.95 10.00 -2.08
N MET A 52 15.18 10.39 -2.44
CA MET A 52 16.18 9.46 -2.93
C MET A 52 16.37 8.32 -1.93
N HIS A 53 16.31 7.08 -2.41
CA HIS A 53 16.42 5.87 -1.59
C HIS A 53 17.06 4.72 -2.40
N SER A 54 17.51 3.68 -1.69
CA SER A 54 18.07 2.46 -2.27
C SER A 54 17.22 1.24 -1.91
N HIS A 55 17.40 0.17 -2.67
CA HIS A 55 16.86 -1.17 -2.39
C HIS A 55 18.05 -2.10 -2.17
N ASP A 56 17.95 -2.99 -1.19
CA ASP A 56 18.96 -4.01 -0.89
C ASP A 56 18.87 -5.21 -1.86
#